data_AF-A0A453P5Y8-F1
#
_entry.id   AF-A0A453P5Y8-F1
#
_cell.length_a   1.000
_cell.length_b   1.000
_cell.length_c   1.000
_cell.angle_alpha   90.00
_cell.angle_beta   90.00
_cell.angle_gamma   90.00
#
_symmetry.space_group_name_H-M   'P 1'
#
loop_
_entity.id
_entity.type
_entity.pdbx_description
1 polymer ?
#
loop_
_entity_poly.entity_id
_entity_poly.type
_entity_poly.pdbx_seq_one_letter_code
_entity_poly.pdbx_strand_id
1 'polypeptide(L)' 'MPFIFSKETLNGGLSVNQKREGKELPLLKVEVVDLLSGDTEGEKLSSSALRKLEAVQAEQQKATIANQKGV' A
#
# COMPACT_ATOMS: atom_id res chain seq x y z
N MET A 1 9.66 3.83 -10.58
CA MET A 1 8.85 3.54 -9.38
C MET A 1 8.78 4.82 -8.55
N PRO A 2 7.58 5.32 -8.19
CA PRO A 2 7.45 6.50 -7.33
C PRO A 2 7.85 6.15 -5.89
N PHE A 3 8.38 7.13 -5.17
CA PHE A 3 8.54 7.05 -3.72
C PHE A 3 7.24 7.48 -3.07
N ILE A 4 6.70 6.59 -2.25
CA ILE A 4 5.41 6.76 -1.59
C ILE A 4 5.66 7.34 -0.21
N PHE A 5 5.02 8.47 0.09
CA PHE A 5 5.10 9.14 1.39
C PHE A 5 3.72 9.32 1.97
N SER A 6 3.62 9.17 3.29
CA SER A 6 2.46 9.66 4.03
C SER A 6 2.55 11.18 4.21
N LYS A 7 1.46 11.81 4.67
CA LYS A 7 1.48 13.21 5.09
C LYS A 7 2.58 13.49 6.12
N GLU A 8 2.84 12.56 7.03
CA GLU A 8 3.83 12.73 8.10
C GLU A 8 5.28 12.66 7.57
N THR A 9 5.52 11.92 6.48
CA THR A 9 6.87 11.64 5.96
C THR A 9 7.23 12.46 4.72
N LEU A 10 6.29 13.25 4.18
CA LEU A 10 6.49 14.08 3.00
C LEU A 10 7.69 15.02 3.13
N ASN A 11 7.83 15.72 4.26
CA ASN A 11 8.93 16.66 4.47
C ASN A 11 10.30 15.96 4.41
N GLY A 12 10.37 14.72 4.91
CA GLY A 12 11.56 13.88 4.78
C GLY A 12 11.86 13.53 3.32
N GLY A 13 10.84 13.15 2.56
CA GLY A 13 10.95 12.88 1.12
C GLY A 13 11.45 14.07 0.31
N LEU A 14 10.96 15.27 0.59
CA LEU A 14 11.42 16.50 -0.06
C LEU A 14 12.88 16.82 0.30
N SER A 15 13.26 16.63 1.55
CA SER A 15 14.64 16.83 2.04
C SER A 15 15.63 15.90 1.33
N VAL A 16 15.20 14.68 0.98
CA VAL A 16 16.00 13.74 0.18
C VAL A 16 16.24 14.29 -1.21
N ASN A 17 15.20 14.82 -1.87
CA ASN A 17 15.35 15.41 -3.21
C ASN A 17 16.26 16.64 -3.20
N GLN A 18 16.18 17.51 -2.19
CA GLN A 18 17.11 18.63 -2.01
C GLN A 18 18.56 18.16 -1.88
N LYS A 19 18.81 17.09 -1.11
CA LYS A 19 20.15 16.51 -0.96
C LYS A 19 20.65 15.84 -2.24
N ARG A 20 19.74 15.36 -3.10
CA ARG A 20 20.06 14.77 -4.40
C ARG A 20 20.38 15.82 -5.45
N GLU A 21 19.65 16.93 -5.45
CA GLU A 21 19.93 18.09 -6.29
C GLU A 21 21.32 18.64 -6.03
N GLY A 22 21.69 18.81 -4.76
CA GLY A 22 23.06 19.22 -4.38
C GLY A 22 24.16 18.20 -4.71
N LYS A 23 23.80 17.01 -5.18
CA LYS A 23 24.72 15.96 -5.65
C LYS A 23 24.54 15.65 -7.14
N GLU A 24 23.78 16.48 -7.86
CA GLU A 24 23.47 16.30 -9.29
C GLU A 24 22.84 14.94 -9.62
N LEU A 25 22.11 14.36 -8.66
CA LEU A 25 21.38 13.11 -8.83
C LEU A 25 19.95 13.38 -9.31
N PRO A 26 19.38 12.54 -10.19
CA PRO A 26 18.00 12.68 -10.63
C PRO A 26 17.02 12.70 -9.46
N LEU A 27 16.08 13.64 -9.49
CA LEU A 27 15.04 13.76 -8.48
C LEU A 27 14.11 12.55 -8.50
N LEU A 28 13.65 12.15 -7.33
CA LEU A 28 12.71 11.06 -7.16
C LEU A 28 11.30 11.60 -7.37
N LYS A 29 10.48 10.86 -8.13
CA LYS A 29 9.04 11.13 -8.24
C LYS A 29 8.39 10.85 -6.90
N VAL A 30 7.81 11.88 -6.28
CA VAL A 30 7.13 11.83 -4.99
C VAL A 30 5.64 11.60 -5.22
N GLU A 31 5.06 10.62 -4.54
CA GLU A 31 3.62 10.37 -4.49
C GLU A 31 3.17 10.41 -3.03
N VAL A 32 2.18 11.26 -2.73
CA VAL A 32 1.66 11.42 -1.37
C VAL A 32 0.39 10.60 -1.24
N VAL A 33 0.39 9.70 -0.26
CA VAL A 33 -0.76 8.90 0.11
C VAL A 33 -1.29 9.41 1.44
N ASP A 34 -2.60 9.63 1.50
CA ASP A 34 -3.27 9.97 2.74
C ASP A 34 -3.51 8.68 3.53
N LEU A 35 -2.80 8.52 4.64
CA LEU A 35 -3.04 7.42 5.55
C LEU A 35 -4.13 7.90 6.49
N LEU A 36 -5.36 7.45 6.29
CA LEU A 36 -6.38 7.55 7.32
C LEU A 36 -5.87 6.74 8.51
N SER A 37 -5.47 7.41 9.59
CA SER A 37 -5.37 6.78 10.89
C SER A 37 -6.71 6.12 11.11
N GLY A 38 -6.77 4.79 11.03
CA GLY A 38 -8.04 4.09 11.21
C GLY A 38 -8.55 4.48 12.59
N ASP A 39 -9.63 5.27 12.64
CA ASP A 39 -10.46 5.34 13.82
C ASP A 39 -10.77 3.88 14.15
N THR A 40 -10.20 3.39 15.25
CA THR A 40 -10.24 1.98 15.63
C THR A 40 -11.62 1.63 16.19
N GLU A 41 -12.68 2.01 15.49
CA GLU A 41 -14.05 1.54 15.73
C GLU A 41 -14.29 0.17 15.07
N GLY A 42 -13.28 -0.37 14.38
CA GLY A 42 -13.25 -1.74 13.85
C GLY A 42 -12.44 -2.71 14.71
N GLU A 43 -12.87 -3.98 14.74
CA GLU A 43 -12.17 -5.08 15.39
C GLU A 43 -10.69 -5.14 14.96
N LYS A 44 -9.78 -5.08 15.94
CA LYS A 44 -8.33 -5.17 15.69
C LYS A 44 -7.98 -6.59 15.24
N LEU A 45 -7.98 -6.80 13.93
CA LEU A 45 -7.49 -8.03 13.32
C LEU A 45 -5.96 -8.06 13.31
N SER A 46 -5.38 -9.20 13.69
CA SER A 46 -3.95 -9.42 13.54
C SER A 46 -3.59 -9.64 12.06
N SER A 47 -2.36 -9.31 11.67
CA SER A 47 -1.89 -9.54 10.29
C SER A 47 -1.99 -11.01 9.85
N SER A 48 -1.89 -11.95 10.80
CA SER A 48 -2.04 -13.38 10.53
C SER A 48 -3.50 -13.78 10.30
N ALA A 49 -4.44 -13.19 11.05
CA ALA A 49 -5.86 -13.38 10.81
C ALA A 49 -6.28 -12.81 9.46
N LEU A 50 -5.76 -11.62 9.10
CA LEU A 50 -6.03 -10.97 7.83
C LEU A 50 -5.58 -11.84 6.64
N ARG A 51 -4.34 -12.33 6.66
CA ARG A 51 -3.82 -13.21 5.60
C ARG A 51 -4.63 -14.50 5.43
N LYS A 52 -5.13 -15.08 6.53
CA LYS A 52 -5.99 -16.26 6.47
C LYS A 52 -7.31 -15.95 5.78
N LEU A 53 -7.91 -14.80 6.08
CA LEU A 53 -9.15 -14.36 5.49
C LEU A 53 -9.00 -14.08 3.97
N GLU A 54 -7.91 -13.41 3.58
CA GLU A 54 -7.56 -13.18 2.17
C GLU A 54 -7.37 -14.49 1.40
N ALA A 55 -6.69 -15.48 1.99
CA ALA A 55 -6.47 -16.78 1.37
C ALA A 55 -7.79 -17.52 1.12
N VAL A 56 -8.68 -17.56 2.11
CA VAL A 56 -10.01 -18.18 1.97
C VAL A 56 -10.83 -17.48 0.88
N GLN A 57 -10.78 -16.14 0.85
CA GLN A 57 -11.51 -15.37 -0.15
C GLN A 57 -10.98 -15.62 -1.57
N ALA A 58 -9.65 -15.71 -1.74
CA ALA A 58 -9.03 -16.04 -3.02
C ALA A 58 -9.39 -17.45 -3.50
N GLU A 59 -9.52 -18.43 -2.60
CA GLU A 59 -9.97 -19.78 -2.93
C GLU A 59 -11.43 -19.80 -3.40
N GLN A 60 -12.32 -19.08 -2.72
CA GLN A 60 -13.72 -18.95 -3.12
C GLN A 60 -13.88 -18.24 -4.48
N GLN A 61 -13.08 -17.21 -4.75
CA GLN A 61 -13.06 -16.55 -6.05
C GLN A 61 -12.61 -17.51 -7.15
N LYS A 62 -11.56 -18.31 -6.92
CA LYS A 62 -11.09 -19.32 -7.89
C LYS A 62 -12.16 -20.38 -8.15
N ALA A 63 -12.86 -20.85 -7.13
CA ALA A 63 -13.96 -21.81 -7.28
C ALA A 63 -15.13 -21.22 -8.09
N THR A 64 -15.45 -19.95 -7.88
CA THR A 64 -16.50 -19.24 -8.63
C THR A 64 -16.13 -19.05 -10.10
N ILE A 65 -14.88 -18.66 -10.38
CA ILE A 65 -14.37 -18.47 -11.74
C ILE A 65 -14.27 -19.81 -12.49
N ALA A 66 -13.91 -20.90 -11.80
CA ALA A 66 -13.87 -22.23 -12.40
C ALA A 66 -15.26 -22.75 -12.80
N ASN A 67 -16.30 -22.41 -12.01
CA ASN A 67 -17.67 -22.81 -12.30
C ASN A 67 -18.30 -22.00 -13.46
N GLN A 68 -17.79 -20.79 -13.73
CA GLN A 68 -18.23 -19.95 -14.87
C GLN A 68 -17.50 -20.26 -16.19
N LYS A 69 -16.36 -20.95 -16.14
CA LYS A 69 -15.59 -21.36 -17.34
C LYS A 69 -16.04 -22.70 -17.94
N GLY A 70 -17.03 -23.35 -17.33
CA GLY A 70 -17.55 -24.67 -17.70
C GLY A 70 -18.94 -24.67 -18.34
N VAL A 71 -19.45 -23.52 -18.80
CA VAL A 71 -20.68 -23.40 -19.61
C VAL A 71 -20.31 -22.98 -21.02
#